data_AF-A0A9X7BTL1-F1
#
_entry.id   AF-A0A9X7BTL1-F1
#
_cell.length_a   1.000
_cell.length_b   1.000
_cell.length_c   1.000
_cell.angle_alpha   90.00
_cell.angle_beta   90.00
_cell.angle_gamma   90.00
#
_symmetry.space_group_name_H-M   'P 1'
#
loop_
_entity.id
_entity.type
_entity.pdbx_description
1 polymer ?
#
loop_
_entity_poly.entity_id
_entity_poly.type
_entity_poly.pdbx_seq_one_letter_code
_entity_poly.pdbx_strand_id
1 'polypeptide(L)' 'VEKDAVVEIKIGNKKLPDPMGKMKLVKVDISDKNKKLAGAKFHIEDSKGKIVGELVTNEEGEVVSKDLPKGNYTIV' A
#
# COMPACT_ATOMS: atom_id res chain seq x y z
N VAL A 1 -22.80 53.32 25.13
CA VAL A 1 -22.89 52.62 23.84
C VAL A 1 -21.85 51.52 23.88
N GLU A 2 -22.26 50.28 24.12
CA GLU A 2 -21.36 49.13 23.97
C GLU A 2 -20.94 49.07 22.50
N LYS A 3 -19.62 49.11 22.27
CA LYS A 3 -19.08 48.90 20.93
C LYS A 3 -19.24 47.42 20.63
N ASP A 4 -20.05 47.10 19.62
CA ASP A 4 -20.17 45.75 19.07
C ASP A 4 -18.78 45.21 18.73
N ALA A 5 -18.29 44.25 19.52
CA ALA A 5 -17.03 43.58 19.28
C ALA A 5 -17.24 42.53 18.19
N VAL A 6 -16.75 42.80 16.99
CA VAL A 6 -16.73 41.83 15.90
C VAL A 6 -15.65 40.80 16.21
N VAL A 7 -16.07 39.56 16.49
CA VAL A 7 -15.16 38.43 16.67
C VAL A 7 -14.96 37.75 15.32
N GLU A 8 -13.73 37.77 14.81
CA GLU A 8 -13.36 37.10 13.57
C GLU A 8 -13.07 35.62 13.85
N ILE A 9 -13.99 34.72 13.49
CA ILE A 9 -13.80 33.26 13.66
C ILE A 9 -13.22 32.68 12.37
N LYS A 10 -11.96 32.25 12.42
CA LYS A 10 -11.31 31.53 11.31
C LYS A 10 -11.58 30.03 11.43
N ILE A 11 -12.48 29.51 10.61
CA ILE A 11 -12.76 28.07 10.48
C ILE A 11 -11.89 27.51 9.35
N GLY A 12 -10.96 26.61 9.68
CA GLY A 12 -10.12 25.92 8.71
C GLY A 12 -10.56 24.48 8.50
N ASN A 13 -10.56 24.00 7.26
CA ASN A 13 -10.77 22.59 6.95
C ASN A 13 -9.42 21.85 6.85
N LYS A 14 -9.31 20.66 7.47
CA LYS A 14 -8.09 19.83 7.41
C LYS A 14 -8.27 18.71 6.40
N LYS A 15 -7.39 18.62 5.40
CA LYS A 15 -7.32 17.45 4.51
C LYS A 15 -6.91 16.22 5.32
N LEU A 16 -7.67 15.14 5.21
CA LEU A 16 -7.25 13.84 5.74
C LEU A 16 -6.11 13.26 4.90
N PRO A 17 -5.24 12.40 5.48
CA PRO A 17 -4.23 11.69 4.73
C PRO A 17 -4.85 10.88 3.58
N ASP A 18 -4.11 10.75 2.47
CA ASP A 18 -4.55 9.91 1.36
C ASP A 18 -4.53 8.42 1.80
N PRO A 19 -5.53 7.61 1.39
CA PRO A 19 -5.62 6.22 1.80
C PRO A 19 -4.45 5.39 1.25
N MET A 20 -3.90 4.53 2.10
CA MET A 20 -2.83 3.58 1.78
C MET A 20 -3.31 2.15 2.05
N GLY A 21 -2.70 1.17 1.39
CA GLY A 21 -3.00 -0.24 1.61
C GLY A 21 -1.79 -1.14 1.40
N LYS A 22 -1.94 -2.41 1.78
CA LYS A 22 -0.91 -3.45 1.60
C LYS A 22 -1.50 -4.62 0.83
N MET A 23 -0.62 -5.37 0.18
CA MET A 23 -0.95 -6.60 -0.52
C MET A 23 -0.23 -7.77 0.13
N LYS A 24 -0.93 -8.88 0.29
CA LYS A 24 -0.34 -10.17 0.68
C LYS A 24 -0.31 -11.09 -0.54
N LEU A 25 0.85 -11.68 -0.80
CA LEU A 25 1.06 -12.69 -1.84
C LEU A 25 1.39 -14.03 -1.16
N VAL A 26 0.86 -15.12 -1.69
CA VAL A 26 1.20 -16.49 -1.28
C VAL A 26 1.57 -17.29 -2.53
N LYS A 27 2.81 -17.76 -2.59
CA LYS A 27 3.32 -18.55 -3.71
C LYS A 27 3.20 -20.04 -3.41
N VAL A 28 2.54 -20.75 -4.32
CA VAL A 28 2.31 -22.20 -4.25
C VAL A 28 2.85 -22.90 -5.49
N ASP A 29 3.09 -24.20 -5.37
CA ASP A 29 3.39 -25.11 -6.48
C ASP A 29 2.15 -25.25 -7.39
N ILE A 30 2.36 -25.37 -8.70
CA ILE A 30 1.27 -25.47 -9.67
C ILE A 30 0.58 -26.83 -9.61
N SER A 31 1.33 -27.88 -9.26
CA SER A 31 0.83 -29.26 -9.18
C SER A 31 0.24 -29.57 -7.79
N ASP A 32 0.63 -28.80 -6.76
CA ASP A 32 0.13 -28.96 -5.39
C ASP A 32 -0.01 -27.60 -4.67
N LYS A 33 -1.26 -27.17 -4.46
CA LYS A 33 -1.56 -25.88 -3.80
C LYS A 33 -1.23 -25.86 -2.30
N ASN A 34 -1.04 -27.01 -1.68
CA ASN A 34 -0.64 -27.11 -0.28
C ASN A 34 0.86 -26.90 -0.11
N LYS A 35 1.65 -27.18 -1.15
CA LYS A 35 3.09 -26.96 -1.16
C LYS A 35 3.39 -25.47 -1.39
N LYS A 36 3.81 -24.80 -0.31
CA LYS A 36 4.24 -23.40 -0.32
C LYS A 36 5.69 -23.28 -0.77
N LEU A 37 6.01 -22.20 -1.49
CA LEU A 37 7.34 -22.01 -2.10
C LEU A 37 8.01 -20.76 -1.56
N ALA A 38 9.09 -20.97 -0.82
CA ALA A 38 9.94 -19.93 -0.25
C ALA A 38 11.00 -19.42 -1.23
N GLY A 39 11.51 -18.21 -0.99
CA GLY A 39 12.65 -17.64 -1.70
C GLY A 39 12.37 -17.12 -3.11
N ALA A 40 11.13 -17.23 -3.60
CA ALA A 40 10.72 -16.59 -4.84
C ALA A 40 10.81 -15.07 -4.69
N LYS A 41 11.51 -14.43 -5.65
CA LYS A 41 11.74 -12.99 -5.71
C LYS A 41 10.79 -12.38 -6.73
N PHE A 42 10.13 -11.30 -6.33
CA PHE A 42 9.26 -10.49 -7.17
C PHE A 42 9.60 -9.02 -6.99
N HIS A 43 9.15 -8.21 -7.93
CA HIS A 43 9.09 -6.77 -7.72
C HIS A 43 7.72 -6.22 -8.08
N ILE A 44 7.40 -5.06 -7.51
CA ILE A 44 6.16 -4.34 -7.75
C ILE A 44 6.47 -3.16 -8.66
N GLU A 45 5.78 -3.09 -9.79
CA GLU A 45 5.84 -1.95 -10.71
C GLU A 45 4.57 -1.11 -10.56
N ASP A 46 4.71 0.22 -10.59
CA ASP A 46 3.58 1.13 -10.73
C ASP A 46 3.06 1.16 -12.19
N SER A 47 1.97 1.90 -12.42
CA SER A 47 1.37 2.05 -13.75
C SER A 47 2.30 2.69 -14.80
N LYS A 48 3.47 3.19 -14.41
CA LYS A 48 4.49 3.76 -15.31
C LYS A 48 5.67 2.79 -15.51
N GLY A 49 5.59 1.56 -14.99
CA GLY A 49 6.66 0.57 -15.05
C GLY A 49 7.80 0.86 -14.07
N LYS A 50 7.62 1.77 -13.10
CA LYS A 50 8.66 2.05 -12.11
C LYS A 50 8.60 1.00 -11.01
N ILE A 51 9.75 0.40 -10.70
CA ILE A 51 9.90 -0.48 -9.54
C ILE A 51 9.71 0.35 -8.27
N VAL A 52 8.67 -0.01 -7.50
CA VAL A 52 8.31 0.64 -6.24
C VAL A 52 8.52 -0.27 -5.05
N GLY A 53 8.81 -1.55 -5.22
CA GLY A 53 9.14 -2.45 -4.11
C GLY A 53 9.66 -3.80 -4.58
N GLU A 54 10.40 -4.47 -3.70
CA GLU A 54 10.89 -5.83 -3.89
C GLU A 54 10.24 -6.74 -2.84
N LEU A 55 9.97 -7.99 -3.22
CA LEU A 55 9.29 -8.97 -2.38
C LEU A 55 10.04 -10.30 -2.46
N VAL A 56 10.27 -10.92 -1.31
CA VAL A 56 10.81 -12.29 -1.23
C VAL A 56 9.89 -13.11 -0.34
N THR A 57 9.41 -14.23 -0.86
CA THR A 57 8.55 -15.16 -0.10
C THR A 57 9.31 -15.83 1.03
N ASN A 58 8.69 -15.89 2.20
CA ASN A 58 9.22 -16.55 3.40
C ASN A 58 9.03 -18.09 3.32
N GLU A 59 9.37 -18.80 4.41
CA GLU A 59 9.26 -20.26 4.49
C GLU A 59 7.83 -20.79 4.28
N GLU A 60 6.82 -19.97 4.59
CA GLU A 60 5.39 -20.28 4.36
C GLU A 60 4.92 -19.89 2.95
N GLY A 61 5.86 -19.49 2.08
CA GLY A 61 5.59 -19.00 0.73
C GLY A 61 4.89 -17.64 0.70
N GLU A 62 4.87 -16.91 1.81
CA GLU A 62 4.13 -15.65 1.95
C GLU A 62 5.04 -14.43 1.89
N VAL A 63 4.50 -13.31 1.43
CA VAL A 63 5.13 -11.99 1.55
C VAL A 63 4.07 -10.90 1.60
N VAL A 64 4.36 -9.83 2.34
CA VAL A 64 3.50 -8.65 2.45
C VAL A 64 4.25 -7.44 1.90
N SER A 65 3.58 -6.64 1.07
CA SER A 65 4.16 -5.40 0.55
C SER A 65 4.30 -4.34 1.63
N LYS A 66 5.10 -3.32 1.35
CA LYS A 66 5.00 -2.05 2.07
C LYS A 66 3.64 -1.37 1.79
N ASP A 67 3.36 -0.30 2.52
CA ASP A 67 2.21 0.55 2.24
C ASP A 67 2.33 1.19 0.85
N LEU A 68 1.30 0.97 0.04
CA LEU A 68 1.16 1.50 -1.30
C LEU A 68 -0.01 2.50 -1.32
N PRO A 69 0.16 3.66 -1.97
CA PRO A 69 -0.97 4.55 -2.23
C PRO A 69 -1.97 3.86 -3.16
N LYS A 70 -3.20 4.38 -3.21
CA LYS A 70 -4.19 3.92 -4.19
C LYS A 70 -3.64 4.06 -5.62
N GLY A 71 -3.64 2.95 -6.37
CA GLY A 71 -3.15 2.92 -7.74
C GLY A 71 -3.23 1.53 -8.36
N ASN A 72 -2.81 1.43 -9.63
CA ASN A 72 -2.66 0.16 -10.34
C ASN A 72 -1.20 -0.28 -10.28
N TYR A 73 -0.98 -1.57 -10.04
CA TYR A 73 0.33 -2.18 -9.87
C TYR A 73 0.41 -3.51 -10.60
N THR A 74 1.62 -3.86 -11.03
CA THR A 74 1.96 -5.18 -11.59
C THR A 74 2.97 -5.86 -10.69
N ILE A 75 2.80 -7.17 -10.48
CA ILE A 75 3.83 -8.02 -9.86
C ILE A 75 4.52 -8.79 -10.98
N VAL A 76 5.84 -8.71 -11.01
CA VAL A 76 6.71 -9.42 -11.96
C VAL A 76 7.56 -10.43 -11.20
#